data_AF-A0A2R7SX13-F1
#
_entry.id   AF-A0A2R7SX13-F1
#
_cell.length_a   1.000
_cell.length_b   1.000
_cell.length_c   1.000
_cell.angle_alpha   90.00
_cell.angle_beta   90.00
_cell.angle_gamma   90.00
#
_symmetry.space_group_name_H-M   'P 1'
#
loop_
_entity.id
_entity.type
_entity.pdbx_description
1 polymer ?
#
loop_
_entity_poly.entity_id
_entity_poly.type
_entity_poly.pdbx_seq_one_letter_code
_entity_poly.pdbx_strand_id
1 'polypeptide(L)'
;MLDFDAAPAAAPAPVPAAPRVLDIRFTGSGSEYFRIWAVNLLLILCTLGLYLPFAKARRIRYFYANTLVDGQALAFHGDPWKMFRGFLLLLVLMGVYSGAGHFSPTAALVAFLILCIVWPALWRASLQFRLGNTSWRGLRMRFQGSLRDAYLACTPSY
;
A
#
# COMPACT_ATOMS: atom_id res chain seq x y z
N MET A 1 -59.93 29.02 1.02
CA MET A 1 -59.55 27.67 0.56
C MET A 1 -58.07 27.73 0.21
N LEU A 2 -57.24 27.21 1.12
CA LEU A 2 -55.86 26.74 0.92
C LEU A 2 -54.76 27.75 0.50
N ASP A 3 -54.14 28.38 1.50
CA ASP A 3 -52.79 28.96 1.39
C ASP A 3 -51.74 27.82 1.41
N PHE A 4 -51.38 27.32 0.22
CA PHE A 4 -50.17 26.52 0.00
C PHE A 4 -49.13 27.42 -0.68
N ASP A 5 -48.19 28.01 0.07
CA ASP A 5 -46.88 28.41 -0.50
C ASP A 5 -45.91 28.96 0.56
N ALA A 6 -45.58 28.15 1.56
CA ALA A 6 -44.38 28.35 2.37
C ALA A 6 -43.41 27.21 2.06
N ALA A 7 -42.56 27.39 1.04
CA ALA A 7 -41.43 26.50 0.80
C ALA A 7 -40.55 26.49 2.06
N PRO A 8 -40.18 25.31 2.61
CA PRO A 8 -39.35 25.25 3.81
C PRO A 8 -38.02 25.93 3.54
N ALA A 9 -37.72 26.98 4.31
CA ALA A 9 -36.46 27.69 4.26
C ALA A 9 -35.30 26.68 4.32
N ALA A 10 -34.45 26.69 3.30
CA ALA A 10 -33.32 25.78 3.20
C ALA A 10 -32.48 25.84 4.48
N ALA A 11 -32.29 24.69 5.12
CA ALA A 11 -31.48 24.58 6.32
C ALA A 11 -30.08 25.17 6.07
N PRO A 12 -29.52 25.95 7.00
CA PRO A 12 -28.20 26.54 6.83
C PRO A 12 -27.18 25.43 6.58
N ALA A 13 -26.34 25.63 5.55
CA ALA A 13 -25.28 24.69 5.22
C ALA A 13 -24.39 24.45 6.45
N PRO A 14 -24.02 23.19 6.76
CA PRO A 14 -23.22 22.89 7.94
C PRO A 14 -21.89 23.66 7.87
N VAL A 15 -21.63 24.45 8.92
CA VAL A 15 -20.40 25.21 9.07
C VAL A 15 -19.22 24.22 9.03
N PRO A 16 -18.17 24.44 8.21
CA PRO A 16 -17.05 23.51 8.15
C PRO A 16 -16.42 23.37 9.54
N ALA A 17 -16.38 22.13 10.04
CA ALA A 17 -15.81 21.84 11.35
C ALA A 17 -14.35 22.27 11.39
N ALA A 18 -13.95 22.94 12.47
CA ALA A 18 -12.57 23.38 12.67
C ALA A 18 -11.59 22.20 12.55
N PRO A 19 -10.39 22.41 11.98
CA PRO A 19 -9.39 21.37 11.83
C PRO A 19 -9.04 20.76 13.20
N ARG A 20 -9.22 19.44 13.33
CA ARG A 20 -8.89 18.70 14.55
C ARG A 20 -7.46 18.20 14.48
N VAL A 21 -6.67 18.49 15.50
CA VAL A 21 -5.34 17.88 15.70
C VAL A 21 -5.56 16.50 16.32
N LEU A 22 -5.08 15.46 15.65
CA LEU A 22 -5.19 14.07 16.09
C LEU A 22 -3.85 13.63 16.69
N ASP A 23 -3.87 13.07 17.90
CA ASP A 23 -2.67 12.50 18.52
C ASP A 23 -2.27 11.21 17.81
N ILE A 24 -0.96 11.04 17.56
CA ILE A 24 -0.38 9.84 16.95
C ILE A 24 0.60 9.23 17.93
N ARG A 25 0.30 8.03 18.41
CA ARG A 25 1.11 7.31 19.39
C ARG A 25 1.51 5.94 18.86
N PHE A 26 2.77 5.58 19.04
CA PHE A 26 3.27 4.24 18.76
C PHE A 26 3.49 3.48 20.07
N THR A 27 2.82 2.34 20.24
CA THR A 27 2.85 1.52 21.47
C THR A 27 3.64 0.22 21.32
N GLY A 28 4.31 0.02 20.19
CA GLY A 28 5.01 -1.22 19.89
C GLY A 28 6.28 -1.40 20.74
N SER A 29 6.55 -2.63 21.16
CA SER A 29 7.77 -2.99 21.90
C SER A 29 8.84 -3.54 20.97
N GLY A 30 10.07 -3.03 21.11
CA GLY A 30 11.21 -3.50 20.33
C GLY A 30 11.55 -4.98 20.59
N SER A 31 11.40 -5.48 21.82
CA SER A 31 11.71 -6.87 22.17
C SER A 31 10.70 -7.86 21.58
N GLU A 32 9.43 -7.48 21.55
CA GLU A 32 8.37 -8.26 20.91
C GLU A 32 8.60 -8.31 19.39
N TYR A 33 8.88 -7.15 18.78
CA TYR A 33 9.21 -7.07 17.37
C TYR A 33 10.46 -7.89 17.01
N PHE A 34 11.49 -7.86 17.85
CA PHE A 34 12.73 -8.61 17.65
C PHE A 34 12.48 -10.12 17.59
N ARG A 35 11.65 -10.66 18.50
CA ARG A 35 11.26 -12.08 18.48
C ARG A 35 10.53 -12.45 17.19
N ILE A 36 9.60 -11.59 16.72
CA ILE A 36 8.89 -11.82 15.45
C ILE A 36 9.86 -11.78 14.27
N TRP A 37 10.77 -10.81 14.25
CA TRP A 37 11.75 -10.63 13.19
C TRP A 37 12.72 -11.79 13.11
N ALA A 38 13.27 -12.27 14.25
CA ALA A 38 14.21 -13.38 14.29
C ALA A 38 13.61 -14.67 13.72
N VAL A 39 12.37 -15.01 14.09
CA VAL A 39 11.66 -16.18 13.54
C VAL A 39 11.43 -16.03 12.04
N ASN A 40 11.01 -14.85 11.59
CA ASN A 40 10.81 -14.61 10.16
C ASN A 40 12.12 -14.65 9.37
N LEU A 41 13.23 -14.18 9.94
CA LEU A 41 14.55 -14.24 9.32
C LEU A 41 14.98 -15.69 9.13
N LEU A 42 14.81 -16.55 10.15
CA LEU A 42 15.09 -17.97 10.04
C LEU A 42 14.25 -18.61 8.92
N LEU A 43 12.95 -18.31 8.85
CA LEU A 43 12.07 -18.81 7.79
C LEU A 43 12.51 -18.33 6.39
N ILE A 44 12.95 -17.08 6.26
CA ILE A 44 13.49 -16.55 4.99
C ILE A 44 14.73 -17.32 4.58
N LEU A 45 15.66 -17.58 5.50
CA LEU A 45 16.88 -18.35 5.22
C LEU A 45 16.55 -19.80 4.81
N CYS A 46 15.67 -20.47 5.57
CA CYS A 46 15.26 -21.84 5.27
C CYS A 46 14.51 -21.97 3.94
N THR A 47 13.81 -20.92 3.48
CA THR A 47 13.04 -20.90 2.23
C THR A 47 13.77 -20.22 1.07
N LEU A 48 15.06 -19.90 1.24
CA LEU A 48 15.89 -19.20 0.25
C LEU A 48 15.23 -17.91 -0.29
N GLY A 49 14.56 -17.15 0.58
CA GLY A 49 13.92 -15.88 0.23
C GLY A 49 12.45 -15.96 -0.16
N LEU A 50 11.87 -17.15 -0.39
CA LEU A 50 10.45 -17.26 -0.79
C LEU A 50 9.47 -16.78 0.30
N TYR A 51 9.87 -16.77 1.57
CA TYR A 51 9.03 -16.31 2.69
C TYR A 51 8.98 -14.77 2.87
N LEU A 52 9.76 -14.00 2.10
CA LEU A 52 9.81 -12.52 2.18
C LEU A 52 8.44 -11.81 2.22
N PRO A 53 7.47 -12.10 1.32
CA PRO A 53 6.18 -11.40 1.32
C PRO A 53 5.34 -11.68 2.58
N PHE A 54 5.45 -12.88 3.17
CA PHE A 54 4.76 -13.24 4.42
C PHE A 54 5.36 -12.50 5.61
N ALA A 55 6.70 -12.47 5.71
CA ALA A 55 7.40 -11.69 6.71
C ALA A 55 7.03 -10.20 6.61
N LYS A 56 6.97 -9.65 5.39
CA LYS A 56 6.54 -8.27 5.13
C LYS A 56 5.10 -8.03 5.59
N ALA A 57 4.16 -8.94 5.31
CA ALA A 57 2.77 -8.82 5.74
C ALA A 57 2.66 -8.80 7.27
N ARG A 58 3.35 -9.71 7.97
CA ARG A 58 3.36 -9.78 9.44
C ARG A 58 3.97 -8.52 10.06
N ARG A 59 5.06 -8.00 9.49
CA ARG A 59 5.66 -6.72 9.89
C ARG A 59 4.65 -5.58 9.79
N ILE A 60 3.99 -5.41 8.64
CA ILE A 60 3.02 -4.33 8.44
C ILE A 60 1.87 -4.43 9.45
N ARG A 61 1.33 -5.64 9.67
CA ARG A 61 0.28 -5.87 10.69
C ARG A 61 0.73 -5.44 12.08
N TYR A 62 1.96 -5.80 12.48
CA TYR A 62 2.51 -5.42 13.78
C TYR A 62 2.60 -3.90 13.95
N PHE A 63 3.20 -3.21 12.98
CA PHE A 63 3.33 -1.75 13.07
C PHE A 63 1.97 -1.06 13.10
N TYR A 64 1.02 -1.48 12.25
CA TYR A 64 -0.29 -0.82 12.15
C TYR A 64 -1.09 -1.03 13.44
N ALA A 65 -1.10 -2.26 13.98
CA ALA A 65 -1.79 -2.56 15.23
C ALA A 65 -1.23 -1.77 16.44
N ASN A 66 0.04 -1.36 16.37
CA ASN A 66 0.71 -0.56 17.39
C ASN A 66 0.76 0.94 17.07
N THR A 67 0.21 1.39 15.94
CA THR A 67 0.05 2.80 15.61
C THR A 67 -1.36 3.24 15.97
N LEU A 68 -1.49 3.97 17.07
CA LEU A 68 -2.73 4.60 17.52
C LEU A 68 -2.85 5.98 16.90
N VAL A 69 -4.01 6.26 16.30
CA VAL A 69 -4.41 7.59 15.84
C VAL A 69 -5.70 7.92 16.58
N ASP A 70 -5.70 9.00 17.36
CA ASP A 70 -6.83 9.40 18.23
C ASP A 70 -7.25 8.28 19.20
N GLY A 71 -6.26 7.59 19.78
CA GLY A 71 -6.48 6.46 20.70
C GLY A 71 -7.00 5.16 20.05
N GLN A 72 -7.12 5.10 18.72
CA GLN A 72 -7.59 3.92 17.98
C GLN A 72 -6.50 3.37 17.06
N ALA A 73 -6.26 2.06 17.11
CA ALA A 73 -5.24 1.41 16.31
C ALA A 73 -5.61 1.37 14.82
N LEU A 74 -4.59 1.48 13.96
CA LEU A 74 -4.75 1.13 12.55
C LEU A 74 -4.85 -0.39 12.41
N ALA A 75 -5.74 -0.86 11.53
CA ALA A 75 -5.86 -2.27 11.23
C ALA A 75 -5.46 -2.54 9.77
N PHE A 76 -4.65 -3.57 9.55
CA PHE A 76 -4.21 -3.99 8.22
C PHE A 76 -4.71 -5.40 7.90
N HIS A 77 -5.56 -5.49 6.89
CA HIS A 77 -6.28 -6.69 6.45
C HIS A 77 -5.66 -7.32 5.20
N GLY A 78 -4.41 -6.98 4.88
CA GLY A 78 -3.75 -7.50 3.68
C GLY A 78 -3.58 -9.01 3.75
N ASP A 79 -3.93 -9.67 2.64
CA ASP A 79 -3.72 -11.09 2.40
C ASP A 79 -2.26 -11.31 1.94
N PRO A 80 -1.44 -12.07 2.71
CA PRO A 80 -0.06 -12.39 2.33
C PRO A 80 0.03 -13.10 0.97
N TRP A 81 -1.00 -13.84 0.56
CA TRP A 81 -0.98 -14.61 -0.68
C TRP A 81 -1.10 -13.74 -1.93
N LYS A 82 -1.82 -12.63 -1.84
CA LYS A 82 -1.81 -11.58 -2.87
C LYS A 82 -0.43 -10.92 -2.97
N MET A 83 0.26 -10.71 -1.85
CA MET A 83 1.63 -10.18 -1.86
C MET A 83 2.63 -11.16 -2.48
N PHE A 84 2.46 -12.46 -2.22
CA PHE A 84 3.29 -13.50 -2.82
C PHE A 84 3.13 -13.59 -4.34
N ARG A 85 1.90 -13.49 -4.87
CA ARG A 85 1.69 -13.44 -6.33
C ARG A 85 2.39 -12.25 -6.99
N GLY A 86 2.34 -11.08 -6.37
CA GLY A 86 3.08 -9.91 -6.84
C GLY A 86 4.60 -10.07 -6.77
N PHE A 87 5.10 -10.75 -5.73
CA PHE A 87 6.51 -11.11 -5.61
C PHE A 87 6.94 -12.10 -6.68
N LEU A 88 6.14 -13.13 -6.96
CA LEU A 88 6.39 -14.10 -8.03
C LEU A 88 6.42 -13.43 -9.41
N LEU A 89 5.48 -12.50 -9.68
CA LEU A 89 5.50 -11.69 -10.89
C LEU A 89 6.83 -10.94 -11.04
N LEU A 90 7.31 -10.30 -9.96
CA LEU A 90 8.58 -9.57 -9.98
C LEU A 90 9.79 -10.50 -10.21
N LEU A 91 9.80 -11.68 -9.59
CA LEU A 91 10.83 -12.69 -9.81
C LEU A 91 10.85 -13.15 -11.27
N VAL A 92 9.70 -13.40 -11.88
CA VAL A 92 9.59 -13.77 -13.30
C VAL A 92 10.09 -12.64 -14.19
N LEU A 93 9.67 -11.39 -13.94
CA LEU A 93 10.14 -10.23 -14.70
C LEU A 93 11.67 -10.07 -14.61
N MET A 94 12.24 -10.22 -13.41
CA MET A 94 13.69 -10.19 -13.22
C MET A 94 14.40 -11.36 -13.89
N GLY A 95 13.85 -12.56 -13.83
CA GLY A 95 14.39 -13.74 -14.51
C GLY A 95 14.43 -13.55 -16.03
N VAL A 96 13.35 -13.01 -16.61
CA VAL A 96 13.28 -12.68 -18.05
C VAL A 96 14.31 -11.61 -18.41
N TYR A 97 14.43 -10.55 -17.61
CA TYR A 97 15.42 -9.49 -17.83
C TYR A 97 16.86 -10.02 -17.78
N SER A 98 17.21 -10.79 -16.74
CA SER A 98 18.53 -11.42 -16.61
C SER A 98 18.82 -12.38 -17.76
N GLY A 99 17.83 -13.21 -18.16
CA GLY A 99 17.95 -14.12 -19.29
C GLY A 99 18.19 -13.38 -20.61
N ALA A 100 17.40 -12.34 -20.90
CA ALA A 100 17.53 -11.53 -22.11
C ALA A 100 18.95 -10.92 -22.25
N GLY A 101 19.56 -10.54 -21.13
CA GLY A 101 20.93 -10.04 -21.06
C GLY A 101 21.99 -11.03 -21.56
N HIS A 102 21.78 -12.34 -21.40
CA HIS A 102 22.71 -13.35 -21.88
C HIS A 102 22.63 -13.59 -23.39
N PHE A 103 21.49 -13.32 -24.03
CA PHE A 103 21.30 -13.56 -25.48
C PHE A 103 21.79 -12.39 -26.33
N SER A 104 21.38 -11.16 -26.01
CA SER A 104 21.83 -9.98 -26.74
C SER A 104 21.69 -8.69 -25.92
N PRO A 105 22.62 -7.72 -26.08
CA PRO A 105 22.51 -6.40 -25.44
C PRO A 105 21.23 -5.65 -25.84
N THR A 106 20.74 -5.84 -27.07
CA THR A 106 19.51 -5.20 -27.57
C THR A 106 18.26 -5.77 -26.88
N ALA A 107 18.18 -7.08 -26.67
CA ALA A 107 17.09 -7.69 -25.91
C ALA A 107 17.07 -7.20 -24.45
N ALA A 108 18.24 -7.05 -23.83
CA ALA A 108 18.37 -6.48 -22.49
C ALA A 108 17.83 -5.05 -22.42
N LEU A 109 18.18 -4.22 -23.41
CA LEU A 109 17.69 -2.84 -23.51
C LEU A 109 16.16 -2.80 -23.66
N VAL A 110 15.59 -3.64 -24.52
CA VAL A 110 14.12 -3.72 -24.69
C VAL A 110 13.46 -4.15 -23.39
N ALA A 111 13.97 -5.19 -22.72
CA ALA A 111 13.43 -5.65 -21.43
C ALA A 111 13.54 -4.58 -20.34
N PHE A 112 14.64 -3.82 -20.30
CA PHE A 112 14.83 -2.69 -19.41
C PHE A 112 13.77 -1.60 -19.63
N LEU A 113 13.53 -1.21 -20.88
CA LEU A 113 12.52 -0.20 -21.22
C LEU A 113 11.10 -0.65 -20.83
N ILE A 114 10.76 -1.92 -21.08
CA ILE A 114 9.49 -2.51 -20.64
C ILE A 114 9.37 -2.42 -19.11
N LEU A 115 10.43 -2.77 -18.37
CA LEU A 115 10.44 -2.70 -16.91
C LEU A 115 10.23 -1.26 -16.42
N CYS A 116 10.90 -0.28 -17.03
CA CYS A 116 10.71 1.14 -16.73
C CYS A 116 9.26 1.58 -16.96
N ILE A 117 8.60 1.11 -18.02
CA ILE A 117 7.19 1.41 -18.29
C ILE A 117 6.27 0.72 -17.27
N VAL A 118 6.56 -0.52 -16.86
CA VAL A 118 5.74 -1.28 -15.91
C VAL A 118 5.91 -0.78 -14.47
N TRP A 119 7.05 -0.18 -14.14
CA TRP A 119 7.39 0.23 -12.77
C TRP A 119 6.37 1.18 -12.11
N PRO A 120 5.94 2.30 -12.73
CA PRO A 120 4.91 3.18 -12.15
C PRO A 120 3.58 2.45 -11.88
N ALA A 121 3.20 1.54 -12.77
CA ALA A 121 1.99 0.75 -12.60
C ALA A 121 2.09 -0.21 -11.39
N LEU A 122 3.23 -0.86 -11.19
CA LEU A 122 3.50 -1.70 -10.01
C LEU A 122 3.51 -0.88 -8.72
N TRP A 123 4.13 0.30 -8.74
CA TRP A 123 4.14 1.21 -7.59
C TRP A 123 2.72 1.60 -7.17
N ARG A 124 1.90 2.05 -8.13
CA ARG A 124 0.50 2.35 -7.93
C ARG A 124 -0.28 1.16 -7.37
N ALA A 125 -0.12 -0.02 -7.96
CA ALA A 125 -0.80 -1.24 -7.50
C ALA A 125 -0.39 -1.59 -6.06
N SER A 126 0.87 -1.37 -5.68
CA SER A 126 1.36 -1.56 -4.30
C SER A 126 0.67 -0.61 -3.32
N LEU A 127 0.56 0.68 -3.67
CA LEU A 127 -0.12 1.67 -2.84
C LEU A 127 -1.62 1.38 -2.71
N GLN A 128 -2.27 1.05 -3.82
CA GLN A 128 -3.68 0.68 -3.84
C GLN A 128 -3.93 -0.55 -2.96
N PHE A 129 -3.08 -1.57 -3.05
CA PHE A 129 -3.17 -2.74 -2.19
C PHE A 129 -2.96 -2.38 -0.72
N ARG A 130 -1.94 -1.59 -0.38
CA ARG A 130 -1.65 -1.23 1.01
C ARG A 130 -2.79 -0.44 1.63
N LEU A 131 -3.17 0.68 1.01
CA LEU A 131 -4.21 1.56 1.53
C LEU A 131 -5.58 0.90 1.51
N GLY A 132 -5.93 0.16 0.45
CA GLY A 132 -7.19 -0.57 0.34
C GLY A 132 -7.39 -1.64 1.43
N ASN A 133 -6.30 -2.14 2.01
CA ASN A 133 -6.34 -3.10 3.11
C ASN A 133 -6.11 -2.45 4.49
N THR A 134 -5.87 -1.14 4.56
CA THR A 134 -5.78 -0.40 5.81
C THR A 134 -7.15 0.13 6.20
N SER A 135 -7.48 0.02 7.47
CA SER A 135 -8.68 0.64 8.04
C SER A 135 -8.38 1.35 9.35
N TRP A 136 -9.15 2.40 9.63
CA TRP A 136 -9.12 3.14 10.88
C TRP A 136 -10.56 3.35 11.35
N ARG A 137 -10.87 3.03 12.61
CA ARG A 137 -12.23 3.15 13.19
C ARG A 137 -13.31 2.45 12.34
N GLY A 138 -12.97 1.31 11.75
CA GLY A 138 -13.87 0.53 10.87
C GLY A 138 -13.98 1.03 9.42
N LEU A 139 -13.48 2.22 9.09
CA LEU A 139 -13.47 2.74 7.73
C LEU A 139 -12.21 2.30 6.98
N ARG A 140 -12.39 1.69 5.80
CA ARG A 140 -11.27 1.30 4.93
C ARG A 140 -10.76 2.50 4.15
N MET A 141 -9.45 2.70 4.19
CA MET A 141 -8.79 3.68 3.34
C MET A 141 -8.85 3.20 1.89
N ARG A 142 -8.91 4.12 0.93
CA ARG A 142 -8.89 3.79 -0.49
C ARG A 142 -7.93 4.73 -1.20
N PHE A 143 -7.06 4.17 -2.01
CA PHE A 143 -6.21 4.94 -2.91
C PHE A 143 -7.02 5.40 -4.12
N GLN A 144 -7.01 6.69 -4.42
CA GLN A 144 -7.79 7.29 -5.53
C GLN A 144 -6.95 7.62 -6.77
N GLY A 145 -5.62 7.46 -6.74
CA GLY A 145 -4.76 7.82 -7.86
C GLY A 145 -5.01 6.96 -9.12
N SER A 146 -5.13 7.63 -10.27
CA SER A 146 -5.30 6.99 -11.57
C SER A 146 -3.97 6.45 -12.12
N LEU A 147 -4.03 5.63 -13.17
CA LEU A 147 -2.83 5.15 -13.84
C LEU A 147 -2.04 6.32 -14.45
N ARG A 148 -2.76 7.30 -15.03
CA ARG A 148 -2.16 8.52 -15.58
C ARG A 148 -1.39 9.29 -14.51
N ASP A 149 -1.96 9.46 -13.32
CA ASP A 149 -1.30 10.18 -12.23
C ASP A 149 -0.02 9.49 -11.78
N ALA A 150 0.02 8.16 -11.82
CA ALA A 150 1.23 7.40 -11.50
C ALA A 150 2.36 7.64 -12.51
N TYR A 151 2.04 7.72 -13.81
CA TYR A 151 3.04 8.05 -14.82
C TYR A 151 3.46 9.52 -14.76
N LEU A 152 2.52 10.44 -14.57
CA LEU A 152 2.81 11.87 -14.43
C LEU A 152 3.73 12.15 -13.23
N ALA A 153 3.53 11.45 -12.11
CA ALA A 153 4.40 11.59 -10.94
C ALA A 153 5.84 11.08 -11.17
N CYS A 154 6.05 10.19 -12.13
CA CYS A 154 7.39 9.71 -12.51
C CYS A 154 8.04 10.55 -13.61
N THR A 155 7.27 11.34 -14.36
CA THR A 155 7.83 12.32 -15.27
C THR A 155 8.30 13.54 -14.49
N PRO A 156 9.46 14.14 -14.82
CA PRO A 156 9.88 15.39 -14.21
C PRO A 156 8.93 16.51 -14.68
N SER A 157 7.83 16.70 -13.95
CA SER A 157 6.98 17.88 -14.09
C SER A 157 7.62 18.99 -13.27
N TYR A 158 8.41 19.83 -13.94
CA TYR A 158 8.79 21.17 -13.47
C TYR A 158 7.63 22.14 -13.65
#